data_AF-A0A0Q5V5W0-F1
#
_entry.id   AF-A0A0Q5V5W0-F1
#
_cell.length_a   1.000
_cell.length_b   1.000
_cell.length_c   1.000
_cell.angle_alpha   90.00
_cell.angle_beta   90.00
_cell.angle_gamma   90.00
#
_symmetry.space_group_name_H-M   'P 1'
#
loop_
_entity.id
_entity.type
_entity.pdbx_description
1 polymer ?
#
loop_
_entity_poly.entity_id
_entity_poly.type
_entity_poly.pdbx_seq_one_letter_code
_entity_poly.pdbx_strand_id
1 'polypeptide(L)'
;MSQNLESRDEAIKRLHESASGLEARTKAQAAIDLSGQKAAGQAYRIIAELIGGVLVGLALGFGIDRLAGTTPWGLIGGVLLGFAVSVWMAHRTAQRLMAEAKASGIEPRSIPFDDEEEDEDR
;
A
#
# COMPACT_ATOMS: atom_id res chain seq x y z
N MET A 1 4.74 -58.39 -15.83
CA MET A 1 3.64 -57.44 -15.53
C MET A 1 4.08 -56.30 -14.61
N SER A 2 5.14 -56.44 -13.79
CA SER A 2 5.61 -55.42 -12.84
C SER A 2 6.29 -54.18 -13.43
N GLN A 3 7.02 -54.27 -14.54
CA GLN A 3 7.70 -53.11 -15.16
C GLN A 3 6.76 -51.97 -15.59
N ASN A 4 5.48 -52.27 -15.88
CA ASN A 4 4.48 -51.25 -16.23
C ASN A 4 3.99 -50.48 -15.00
N LEU A 5 4.01 -51.10 -13.81
CA LEU A 5 3.59 -50.45 -12.57
C LEU A 5 4.64 -49.44 -12.09
N GLU A 6 5.93 -49.83 -12.09
CA GLU A 6 7.04 -48.92 -11.75
C GLU A 6 7.07 -47.67 -12.66
N SER A 7 6.86 -47.85 -13.96
CA SER A 7 6.82 -46.73 -14.92
C SER A 7 5.62 -45.79 -14.70
N ARG A 8 4.46 -46.31 -14.29
CA ARG A 8 3.27 -45.51 -13.98
C ARG A 8 3.45 -44.71 -12.68
N ASP A 9 4.04 -45.33 -11.66
CA ASP A 9 4.31 -44.66 -10.39
C ASP A 9 5.34 -43.53 -10.55
N GLU A 10 6.36 -43.73 -11.39
CA GLU A 10 7.30 -42.67 -11.75
C GLU A 10 6.63 -41.52 -12.51
N ALA A 11 5.73 -41.82 -13.44
CA ALA A 11 4.98 -40.80 -14.17
C ALA A 11 4.09 -39.97 -13.23
N ILE A 12 3.36 -40.63 -12.31
CA ILE A 12 2.52 -39.97 -11.30
C ILE A 12 3.38 -39.08 -10.38
N LYS A 13 4.55 -39.55 -9.96
CA LYS A 13 5.47 -38.77 -9.11
C LYS A 13 5.95 -37.49 -9.81
N ARG A 14 6.34 -37.56 -11.08
CA ARG A 14 6.76 -36.39 -11.87
C ARG A 14 5.63 -35.39 -12.10
N LEU A 15 4.40 -35.89 -12.31
CA LEU A 15 3.20 -35.06 -12.41
C LEU A 15 2.94 -34.32 -11.11
N HIS A 16 3.07 -35.00 -9.96
CA HIS A 16 2.88 -34.39 -8.65
C HIS A 16 3.96 -33.35 -8.32
N GLU A 17 5.21 -33.64 -8.67
CA GLU A 17 6.33 -32.70 -8.55
C GLU A 17 6.11 -31.45 -9.42
N SER A 18 5.73 -31.65 -10.68
CA SER A 18 5.40 -30.54 -11.60
C SER A 18 4.20 -29.73 -11.07
N ALA A 19 3.15 -30.39 -10.60
CA ALA A 19 1.96 -29.75 -10.03
C ALA A 19 2.30 -28.92 -8.79
N SER A 20 3.13 -29.45 -7.87
CA SER A 20 3.57 -28.73 -6.69
C SER A 20 4.39 -27.48 -7.03
N GLY A 21 5.23 -27.55 -8.07
CA GLY A 21 6.01 -26.41 -8.56
C GLY A 21 5.12 -25.31 -9.16
N LEU A 22 4.09 -25.69 -9.92
CA LEU A 22 3.10 -24.74 -10.45
C LEU A 22 2.26 -24.12 -9.33
N GLU A 23 1.77 -24.94 -8.39
CA GLU A 23 0.96 -24.48 -7.27
C GLU A 23 1.72 -23.47 -6.38
N ALA A 24 3.01 -23.73 -6.11
CA ALA A 24 3.86 -22.81 -5.37
C ALA A 24 4.02 -21.47 -6.09
N ARG A 25 4.21 -21.48 -7.42
CA ARG A 25 4.29 -20.26 -8.25
C ARG A 25 2.96 -19.51 -8.28
N THR A 26 1.84 -20.19 -8.44
CA THR A 26 0.50 -19.58 -8.43
C THR A 26 0.18 -18.97 -7.07
N LYS A 27 0.52 -19.66 -5.97
CA LYS A 27 0.36 -19.12 -4.61
C LYS A 27 1.24 -17.89 -4.38
N ALA A 28 2.50 -17.92 -4.84
CA ALA A 28 3.39 -16.76 -4.76
C ALA A 28 2.84 -15.57 -5.57
N GLN A 29 2.37 -15.81 -6.80
CA GLN A 29 1.77 -14.75 -7.63
C GLN A 29 0.51 -14.17 -6.98
N ALA A 30 -0.40 -15.02 -6.49
CA ALA A 30 -1.61 -14.57 -5.81
C ALA A 30 -1.29 -13.79 -4.52
N ALA A 31 -0.24 -14.16 -3.78
CA ALA A 31 0.21 -13.43 -2.61
C ALA A 31 0.78 -12.05 -2.98
N ILE A 32 1.52 -11.95 -4.08
CA ILE A 32 2.03 -10.67 -4.62
C ILE A 32 0.86 -9.78 -5.03
N ASP A 33 -0.09 -10.29 -5.80
CA ASP A 33 -1.27 -9.54 -6.26
C ASP A 33 -2.09 -9.02 -5.07
N LEU A 34 -2.31 -9.86 -4.05
CA LEU A 34 -3.04 -9.49 -2.84
C LEU A 34 -2.30 -8.42 -2.02
N SER A 35 -0.97 -8.51 -1.94
CA SER A 35 -0.14 -7.51 -1.27
C SER A 35 -0.17 -6.16 -2.00
N GLY A 36 -0.14 -6.18 -3.34
CA GLY A 36 -0.28 -4.99 -4.18
C GLY A 36 -1.64 -4.33 -4.03
N GLN A 37 -2.73 -5.11 -4.01
CA GLN A 37 -4.09 -4.59 -3.76
C GLN A 37 -4.21 -3.94 -2.38
N LYS A 38 -3.61 -4.53 -1.34
CA LYS A 38 -3.61 -3.94 0.02
C LYS A 38 -2.84 -2.61 0.04
N ALA A 39 -1.67 -2.56 -0.58
CA ALA A 39 -0.87 -1.33 -0.67
C ALA A 39 -1.64 -0.21 -1.41
N ALA A 40 -2.27 -0.54 -2.53
CA ALA A 40 -3.11 0.40 -3.28
C ALA A 40 -4.30 0.90 -2.46
N GLY A 41 -4.99 0.02 -1.73
CA GLY A 41 -6.09 0.39 -0.84
C GLY A 41 -5.64 1.33 0.29
N GLN A 42 -4.46 1.09 0.86
CA GLN A 42 -3.86 1.95 1.89
C GLN A 42 -3.55 3.34 1.33
N ALA A 43 -2.97 3.43 0.13
CA ALA A 43 -2.69 4.69 -0.54
C ALA A 43 -3.98 5.48 -0.83
N TYR A 44 -5.01 4.81 -1.35
CA TYR A 44 -6.30 5.46 -1.62
C TYR A 44 -6.96 6.01 -0.36
N ARG A 45 -6.86 5.27 0.76
CA ARG A 45 -7.36 5.75 2.06
C ARG A 45 -6.66 7.03 2.51
N ILE A 46 -5.34 7.11 2.37
CA ILE A 46 -4.58 8.32 2.71
C ILE A 46 -5.08 9.49 1.85
N ILE A 47 -5.24 9.29 0.54
CA ILE A 47 -5.76 10.32 -0.37
C ILE A 47 -7.17 10.75 0.05
N ALA A 48 -8.05 9.81 0.39
CA ALA A 48 -9.41 10.09 0.86
C ALA A 48 -9.43 10.86 2.19
N GLU A 49 -8.53 10.54 3.13
CA GLU A 49 -8.37 11.28 4.38
C GLU A 49 -7.93 12.73 4.13
N LEU A 50 -7.01 12.96 3.18
CA LEU A 50 -6.57 14.31 2.80
C LEU A 50 -7.69 15.12 2.14
N ILE A 51 -8.36 14.54 1.14
CA ILE A 51 -9.48 15.21 0.45
C ILE A 51 -10.61 15.48 1.43
N GLY A 52 -10.95 14.50 2.28
CA GLY A 52 -11.99 14.62 3.29
C GLY A 52 -11.75 15.78 4.26
N GLY A 53 -10.52 15.92 4.79
CA GLY A 53 -10.20 17.02 5.70
C GLY A 53 -10.24 18.40 5.04
N VAL A 54 -9.82 18.52 3.78
CA VAL A 54 -9.94 19.77 3.01
C VAL A 54 -11.40 20.12 2.75
N LEU A 55 -12.24 19.16 2.34
CA LEU A 55 -13.67 19.38 2.10
C LEU A 55 -14.40 19.82 3.39
N VAL A 56 -14.07 19.20 4.52
CA VAL A 56 -14.61 19.60 5.83
C VAL A 56 -14.15 21.02 6.18
N GLY A 57 -12.87 21.34 5.98
CA GLY A 57 -12.33 22.69 6.20
C GLY A 57 -13.03 23.76 5.35
N LEU A 58 -13.27 23.46 4.08
CA LEU A 58 -14.01 24.33 3.16
C LEU A 58 -15.47 24.51 3.60
N ALA A 59 -16.18 23.43 3.92
CA ALA A 59 -17.57 23.50 4.37
C ALA A 59 -17.72 24.34 5.64
N LEU A 60 -16.80 24.13 6.60
CA LEU A 60 -16.81 24.84 7.88
C LEU A 60 -16.42 26.31 7.71
N GLY A 61 -15.40 26.59 6.90
CA GLY A 61 -14.98 27.95 6.57
C GLY A 61 -16.05 28.74 5.81
N PHE A 62 -16.73 28.09 4.86
CA PHE A 62 -17.86 28.68 4.14
C PHE A 62 -19.03 29.00 5.07
N GLY A 63 -19.35 28.07 5.99
CA GLY A 63 -20.39 28.28 7.00
C GLY A 63 -20.09 29.48 7.90
N ILE A 64 -18.85 29.60 8.37
CA ILE A 64 -18.40 30.75 9.17
C ILE A 64 -18.55 32.06 8.38
N ASP A 65 -18.03 32.09 7.14
CA ASP A 65 -18.12 33.28 6.30
C ASP A 65 -19.55 33.72 6.03
N ARG A 66 -20.47 32.76 5.84
CA ARG A 66 -21.88 33.04 5.58
C ARG A 66 -22.62 33.59 6.80
N LEU A 67 -22.25 33.15 8.00
CA LEU A 67 -22.88 33.56 9.26
C LEU A 67 -22.28 34.84 9.81
N ALA A 68 -20.96 34.99 9.75
CA ALA A 68 -20.24 36.13 10.31
C ALA A 68 -20.04 37.29 9.30
N GLY A 69 -20.32 37.06 8.00
CA GLY A 69 -20.09 38.06 6.95
C GLY A 69 -18.61 38.33 6.68
N THR A 70 -17.72 37.43 7.09
CA THR A 70 -16.26 37.60 7.06
C THR A 70 -15.61 37.15 5.76
N THR A 71 -16.39 36.87 4.71
CA THR A 71 -15.89 36.28 3.47
C THR A 71 -14.70 37.08 2.90
N PRO A 72 -13.53 36.46 2.62
CA PRO A 72 -13.23 35.01 2.61
C PRO A 72 -12.39 34.51 3.80
N TRP A 73 -12.34 35.21 4.93
CA TRP A 73 -11.42 34.88 6.04
C TRP A 73 -11.72 33.53 6.71
N GLY A 74 -13.00 33.19 6.86
CA GLY A 74 -13.45 31.89 7.36
C GLY A 74 -13.04 30.75 6.42
N LEU A 75 -13.17 30.93 5.11
CA LEU A 75 -12.67 30.00 4.11
C LEU A 75 -11.14 29.83 4.17
N ILE A 76 -10.37 30.92 4.26
CA ILE A 76 -8.91 30.87 4.38
C ILE A 76 -8.51 30.08 5.64
N GLY A 77 -9.08 30.45 6.79
CA GLY A 77 -8.81 29.76 8.06
C GLY A 77 -9.28 28.30 8.03
N GLY A 78 -10.45 28.03 7.46
CA GLY A 78 -11.04 26.70 7.34
C GLY A 78 -10.21 25.76 6.46
N VAL A 79 -9.70 26.23 5.32
CA VAL A 79 -8.78 25.46 4.47
C VAL A 79 -7.48 25.16 5.19
N LEU A 80 -6.86 26.15 5.83
CA LEU A 80 -5.61 25.96 6.56
C LEU A 80 -5.77 24.97 7.72
N LEU A 81 -6.85 25.09 8.50
CA LEU A 81 -7.17 24.14 9.57
C LEU A 81 -7.45 22.73 9.02
N GLY A 82 -8.27 22.62 7.97
CA GLY A 82 -8.59 21.34 7.33
C GLY A 82 -7.33 20.64 6.80
N PHE A 83 -6.43 21.39 6.19
CA PHE A 83 -5.13 20.89 5.73
C PHE A 83 -4.24 20.44 6.89
N ALA A 84 -4.10 21.26 7.95
CA ALA A 84 -3.31 20.91 9.12
C ALA A 84 -3.80 19.62 9.79
N VAL A 85 -5.12 19.46 9.94
CA VAL A 85 -5.74 18.24 10.48
C VAL A 85 -5.43 17.03 9.59
N SER A 86 -5.55 17.20 8.27
CA SER A 86 -5.27 16.14 7.28
C SER A 86 -3.82 15.65 7.36
N VAL A 87 -2.86 16.58 7.37
CA VAL A 87 -1.43 16.26 7.50
C VAL A 87 -1.13 15.61 8.85
N TRP A 88 -1.71 16.12 9.94
CA TRP A 88 -1.55 15.54 11.27
C TRP A 88 -2.06 14.09 11.34
N MET A 89 -3.21 13.79 10.70
CA MET A 89 -3.74 12.44 10.62
C MET A 89 -2.83 11.51 9.81
N ALA A 90 -2.33 11.96 8.65
CA ALA A 90 -1.38 11.19 7.84
C ALA A 90 -0.07 10.91 8.62
N HIS A 91 0.47 11.91 9.31
CA HIS A 91 1.65 11.76 10.15
C HIS A 91 1.42 10.77 11.31
N ARG A 92 0.25 10.85 11.97
CA ARG A 92 -0.16 9.91 13.01
C ARG A 92 -0.21 8.47 12.49
N THR A 93 -0.71 8.27 11.28
CA THR A 93 -0.75 6.95 10.62
C THR A 93 0.64 6.45 10.29
N ALA A 94 1.51 7.29 9.73
CA ALA A 94 2.91 6.94 9.46
C ALA A 94 3.65 6.54 10.74
N GLN A 95 3.49 7.29 11.83
CA GLN A 95 4.10 6.95 13.13
C GLN A 95 3.60 5.61 13.69
N ARG A 96 2.32 5.26 13.49
CA ARG A 96 1.79 3.95 13.89
C ARG A 96 2.45 2.81 13.12
N LEU A 97 2.57 2.96 11.80
CA LEU A 97 3.24 1.97 10.95
C LEU A 97 4.72 1.79 11.34
N MET A 98 5.42 2.89 11.62
CA MET A 98 6.81 2.84 12.09
C MET A 98 6.92 2.19 13.48
N ALA A 99 5.97 2.44 14.39
CA ALA A 99 5.94 1.81 15.70
C ALA A 99 5.67 0.31 15.62
N GLU A 100 4.78 -0.14 14.72
CA GLU A 100 4.53 -1.56 14.45
C GLU A 100 5.75 -2.25 13.82
N ALA A 101 6.43 -1.59 12.88
CA ALA A 101 7.68 -2.10 12.30
C ALA A 101 8.77 -2.26 13.36
N LYS A 102 8.95 -1.27 14.24
CA LYS A 102 9.90 -1.34 15.36
C LYS A 102 9.54 -2.43 16.37
N ALA A 103 8.25 -2.62 16.68
CA ALA A 103 7.77 -3.63 17.63
C ALA A 103 7.85 -5.07 17.10
N SER A 104 7.74 -5.25 15.78
CA SER A 104 7.85 -6.56 15.12
C SER A 104 9.30 -7.01 14.89
N GLY A 105 10.29 -6.13 15.10
CA GLY A 105 11.72 -6.47 14.98
C GLY A 105 12.17 -6.77 13.54
N ILE A 106 11.31 -6.49 12.55
CA ILE A 106 11.61 -6.67 11.13
C ILE A 106 12.24 -5.36 10.65
N GLU A 107 13.57 -5.34 10.50
CA GLU A 107 14.22 -4.23 9.79
C GLU A 107 13.56 -4.08 8.41
N PRO A 108 13.12 -2.87 8.04
CA PRO A 108 12.62 -2.64 6.69
C PRO A 108 13.75 -3.01 5.74
N ARG A 109 13.60 -4.13 5.02
CA ARG A 109 14.52 -4.51 3.96
C ARG A 109 14.54 -3.35 2.98
N SER A 110 15.62 -2.57 3.00
CA SER A 110 15.89 -1.54 2.01
C SER A 110 15.84 -2.26 0.66
N ILE A 111 14.87 -1.90 -0.16
CA ILE A 111 14.89 -2.23 -1.58
C ILE A 111 16.23 -1.70 -2.09
N PRO A 112 17.16 -2.57 -2.56
CA PRO A 112 18.31 -2.10 -3.30
C PRO A 112 17.72 -1.38 -4.51
N PHE A 113 17.90 -0.07 -4.59
CA PHE A 113 17.80 0.59 -5.86
C PHE A 113 19.00 0.06 -6.63
N ASP A 114 18.76 -0.71 -7.69
CA ASP A 114 19.82 -1.05 -8.63
C ASP A 114 20.29 0.28 -9.21
N ASP A 115 21.44 0.75 -8.76
CA ASP A 115 22.22 1.81 -9.40
C ASP A 115 22.79 1.24 -10.72
N GLU A 116 21.94 0.68 -11.58
CA GLU A 116 22.28 0.29 -12.96
C GLU A 116 21.99 1.48 -13.89
N GLU A 117 22.67 2.60 -13.68
CA GLU A 117 22.84 3.60 -14.73
C GLU A 117 24.32 4.00 -14.85
N GLU A 118 24.83 3.90 -16.08
CA GLU A 118 26.10 4.43 -16.61
C GLU A 118 27.39 3.60 -16.42
N ASP A 119 27.45 2.40 -17.00
CA ASP A 119 28.68 1.97 -17.68
C ASP A 119 28.56 2.30 -19.18
N GLU A 120 28.89 3.56 -19.47
CA GLU A 120 29.07 4.14 -20.79
C GLU A 120 30.08 3.30 -21.61
N ASP A 121 29.62 2.78 -22.76
CA ASP A 121 30.38 1.94 -23.70
C ASP A 121 31.81 2.46 -23.94
N ARG A 122 32.81 1.64 -23.58
CA ARG A 122 34.24 1.87 -23.87
C ARG A 122 34.81 0.77 -24.75
#